data_AF-A0A1L3FB18-F1
#
_entry.id   AF-A0A1L3FB18-F1
#
_cell.length_a   1.000
_cell.length_b   1.000
_cell.length_c   1.000
_cell.angle_alpha   90.00
_cell.angle_beta   90.00
_cell.angle_gamma   90.00
#
_symmetry.space_group_name_H-M   'P 1'
#
loop_
_entity.id
_entity.type
_entity.pdbx_description
1 polymer ?
#
loop_
_entity_poly.entity_id
_entity_poly.type
_entity_poly.pdbx_seq_one_letter_code
_entity_poly.pdbx_strand_id
1 'polypeptide(L)'
;MTKAENRAAAKAHHKELMRKIYEEAEVERVKADLAELDRLRRDLIFGTQARRFGNREKQLATVDDYVEEMTGERTALHAKNHQRG
;
A
#
# COMPACT_ATOMS: atom_id res chain seq x y z
N MET A 1 -26.43 18.15 -30.52
CA MET A 1 -26.45 16.84 -29.85
C MET A 1 -27.86 16.32 -29.75
N THR A 2 -28.07 15.06 -30.09
CA THR A 2 -29.35 14.37 -29.92
C THR A 2 -29.59 13.98 -28.46
N LYS A 3 -30.85 13.72 -28.10
CA LYS A 3 -31.21 13.23 -26.74
C LYS A 3 -30.47 11.93 -26.39
N ALA A 4 -30.21 11.08 -27.38
CA ALA A 4 -29.45 9.85 -27.22
C ALA A 4 -27.97 10.12 -26.91
N GLU A 5 -27.35 11.07 -27.62
CA GLU A 5 -25.96 11.51 -27.38
C GLU A 5 -25.78 12.11 -25.99
N ASN A 6 -26.69 12.98 -25.54
CA ASN A 6 -26.64 13.55 -24.19
C ASN A 6 -26.73 12.46 -23.10
N ARG A 7 -27.58 11.44 -23.32
CA ARG A 7 -27.73 10.33 -22.39
C ARG A 7 -26.50 9.42 -22.38
N ALA A 8 -25.86 9.21 -23.54
CA ALA A 8 -24.62 8.44 -23.65
C ALA A 8 -23.46 9.16 -22.95
N ALA A 9 -23.32 10.47 -23.16
CA ALA A 9 -22.31 11.29 -22.50
C ALA A 9 -22.45 11.28 -20.96
N ALA A 10 -23.68 11.44 -20.46
CA ALA A 10 -23.94 11.37 -19.02
C ALA A 10 -23.59 10.01 -18.40
N LYS A 11 -23.89 8.90 -19.11
CA LYS A 11 -23.53 7.55 -18.66
C LYS A 11 -22.00 7.33 -18.67
N ALA A 12 -21.31 7.80 -19.71
CA ALA A 12 -19.87 7.69 -19.81
C ALA A 12 -19.18 8.47 -18.67
N HIS A 13 -19.63 9.71 -18.41
CA HIS A 13 -19.12 10.53 -17.33
C HIS A 13 -19.35 9.89 -15.96
N HIS A 14 -20.54 9.34 -15.70
CA HIS A 14 -20.83 8.63 -14.46
C HIS A 14 -19.93 7.39 -14.27
N LYS A 15 -19.72 6.60 -15.34
CA LYS A 15 -18.84 5.43 -15.30
C LYS A 15 -17.39 5.83 -14.99
N GLU A 16 -16.91 6.91 -15.59
CA GLU A 16 -15.56 7.43 -15.33
C GLU A 16 -15.41 7.92 -13.89
N LEU A 17 -16.40 8.65 -13.37
CA LEU A 17 -16.41 9.08 -11.97
C LEU A 17 -16.37 7.89 -11.00
N MET A 18 -17.19 6.86 -11.23
CA MET A 18 -17.17 5.68 -10.39
C MET A 18 -15.81 4.99 -10.44
N ARG A 19 -15.21 4.87 -11.63
CA ARG A 19 -13.85 4.29 -11.79
C ARG A 19 -12.83 5.05 -10.95
N LYS A 20 -12.81 6.38 -11.01
CA LYS A 20 -11.90 7.22 -10.21
C LYS A 20 -12.08 7.03 -8.72
N ILE A 21 -13.32 6.96 -8.23
CA ILE A 21 -13.60 6.71 -6.81
C ILE A 21 -13.07 5.34 -6.38
N TYR A 22 -13.23 4.30 -7.20
CA TYR A 22 -12.67 2.99 -6.92
C TYR A 22 -11.14 3.01 -6.90
N GLU A 23 -10.51 3.67 -7.89
CA GLU A 23 -9.06 3.83 -7.94
C GLU A 23 -8.53 4.57 -6.69
N GLU A 24 -9.19 5.66 -6.27
CA GLU A 24 -8.83 6.40 -5.06
C GLU A 24 -9.01 5.57 -3.78
N ALA A 25 -10.11 4.81 -3.68
CA ALA A 25 -10.34 3.92 -2.55
C ALA A 25 -9.29 2.81 -2.46
N GLU A 26 -8.84 2.28 -3.60
CA GLU A 26 -7.77 1.29 -3.64
C GLU A 26 -6.42 1.88 -3.23
N VAL A 27 -6.11 3.09 -3.68
CA VAL A 27 -4.90 3.81 -3.24
C VAL A 27 -4.89 4.03 -1.72
N GLU A 28 -6.02 4.44 -1.13
CA GLU A 28 -6.11 4.62 0.32
C GLU A 28 -5.99 3.30 1.09
N ARG A 29 -6.51 2.19 0.53
CA ARG A 29 -6.31 0.84 1.11
C ARG A 29 -4.84 0.44 1.10
N VAL A 30 -4.17 0.56 -0.03
CA VAL A 30 -2.73 0.25 -0.16
C VAL A 30 -1.90 1.11 0.82
N LYS A 31 -2.24 2.40 0.98
CA LYS A 31 -1.57 3.25 1.99
C LYS A 31 -1.78 2.75 3.41
N ALA A 32 -2.99 2.36 3.77
CA ALA A 32 -3.31 1.84 5.10
C ALA A 32 -2.55 0.54 5.38
N ASP A 33 -2.50 -0.36 4.40
CA ASP A 33 -1.78 -1.64 4.49
C ASP A 33 -0.27 -1.40 4.65
N LEU A 34 0.32 -0.49 3.86
CA LEU A 34 1.73 -0.11 4.01
C LEU A 34 2.04 0.47 5.39
N ALA A 35 1.13 1.28 5.96
CA ALA A 35 1.30 1.83 7.30
C ALA A 35 1.22 0.76 8.41
N GLU A 36 0.41 -0.28 8.22
CA GLU A 36 0.37 -1.42 9.14
C GLU A 36 1.64 -2.28 9.03
N LEU A 37 2.10 -2.55 7.80
CA LEU A 37 3.33 -3.30 7.56
C LEU A 37 4.57 -2.59 8.11
N ASP A 38 4.66 -1.26 8.02
CA ASP A 38 5.75 -0.50 8.65
C ASP A 38 5.73 -0.66 10.17
N ARG A 39 4.54 -0.61 10.80
CA ARG A 39 4.39 -0.84 12.24
C ARG A 39 4.83 -2.25 12.63
N LEU A 40 4.36 -3.28 11.91
CA LEU A 40 4.76 -4.67 12.15
C LEU A 40 6.27 -4.87 11.96
N ARG A 41 6.85 -4.28 10.92
CA ARG A 41 8.29 -4.33 10.65
C ARG A 41 9.09 -3.68 11.79
N ARG A 42 8.64 -2.53 12.30
CA ARG A 42 9.25 -1.87 13.47
C ARG A 42 9.14 -2.71 14.73
N ASP A 43 8.00 -3.34 14.99
CA ASP A 43 7.83 -4.22 16.14
C ASP A 43 8.71 -5.48 16.04
N LEU A 44 8.90 -6.01 14.84
CA LEU A 44 9.86 -7.10 14.61
C LEU A 44 11.32 -6.65 14.86
N ILE A 45 11.67 -5.39 14.57
CA ILE A 45 13.02 -4.86 14.79
C ILE A 45 13.26 -4.46 16.25
N PHE A 46 12.31 -3.77 16.85
CA PHE A 46 12.44 -3.09 18.14
C PHE A 46 11.77 -3.85 19.28
N GLY A 47 10.78 -4.70 19.00
CA GLY A 47 10.02 -5.46 19.97
C GLY A 47 10.87 -6.50 20.72
N THR A 48 10.77 -6.46 22.04
CA THR A 48 11.53 -7.33 22.95
C THR A 48 11.16 -8.80 22.82
N GLN A 49 9.90 -9.10 22.49
CA GLN A 49 9.42 -10.48 22.29
C GLN A 49 9.91 -11.09 20.97
N ALA A 50 9.86 -10.33 19.87
CA ALA A 50 10.34 -10.76 18.56
C ALA A 50 11.82 -11.16 18.58
N ARG A 51 12.63 -10.49 19.41
CA ARG A 51 14.05 -10.78 19.59
C ARG A 51 14.34 -12.04 20.41
N ARG A 52 13.44 -12.46 21.31
CA ARG A 52 13.69 -13.59 22.24
C ARG A 52 13.17 -14.93 21.73
N PHE A 53 12.11 -14.96 20.94
CA PHE A 53 11.39 -16.22 20.66
C PHE A 53 10.94 -16.41 19.20
N GLY A 54 11.38 -15.58 18.25
CA GLY A 54 10.83 -15.54 16.89
C GLY A 54 11.80 -15.87 15.77
N ASN A 55 11.28 -16.42 14.66
CA ASN A 55 11.96 -16.50 13.37
C ASN A 55 11.91 -15.13 12.66
N ARG A 56 12.48 -14.12 13.34
CA ARG A 56 12.36 -12.69 13.02
C ARG A 56 12.80 -12.38 11.59
N GLU A 57 13.90 -12.98 11.13
CA GLU A 57 14.42 -12.75 9.78
C GLU A 57 13.43 -13.22 8.71
N LYS A 58 12.83 -14.41 8.90
CA LYS A 58 11.79 -14.91 8.01
C LYS A 58 10.57 -14.00 7.99
N GLN A 59 10.15 -13.50 9.15
CA GLN A 59 9.00 -12.59 9.24
C GLN A 59 9.26 -11.23 8.58
N LEU A 60 10.47 -10.68 8.75
CA LEU A 60 10.87 -9.45 8.04
C LEU A 60 10.88 -9.67 6.53
N ALA A 61 11.43 -10.79 6.05
CA ALA A 61 11.42 -11.12 4.63
C ALA A 61 9.99 -11.23 4.08
N THR A 62 9.07 -11.88 4.81
CA THR A 62 7.65 -11.96 4.41
C THR A 62 6.99 -10.58 4.32
N VAL A 63 7.29 -9.67 5.25
CA VAL A 63 6.79 -8.29 5.18
C VAL A 63 7.36 -7.58 3.95
N ASP A 64 8.67 -7.68 3.71
CA ASP A 64 9.32 -7.04 2.57
C ASP A 64 8.81 -7.60 1.22
N ASP A 65 8.56 -8.90 1.12
CA ASP A 65 8.02 -9.57 -0.08
C ASP A 65 6.57 -9.10 -0.38
N TYR A 66 5.74 -8.94 0.65
CA TYR A 66 4.37 -8.43 0.48
C TYR A 66 4.35 -6.94 0.10
N VAL A 67 5.30 -6.16 0.60
CA VAL A 67 5.51 -4.77 0.15
C VAL A 67 5.94 -4.71 -1.32
N GLU A 68 6.81 -5.62 -1.76
CA GLU A 68 7.21 -5.75 -3.17
C GLU A 68 6.02 -6.10 -4.06
N GLU A 69 5.13 -7.01 -3.62
CA GLU A 69 3.92 -7.37 -4.36
C GLU A 69 2.99 -6.15 -4.57
N MET A 70 2.84 -5.29 -3.56
CA MET A 70 1.96 -4.12 -3.64
C MET A 70 2.57 -2.91 -4.35
N THR A 71 3.89 -2.72 -4.26
CA THR A 71 4.56 -1.46 -4.68
C THR A 71 5.58 -1.64 -5.79
N GLY A 72 6.01 -2.88 -6.06
CA GLY A 72 7.17 -3.18 -6.92
C GLY A 72 8.53 -2.83 -6.29
N GLU A 73 8.56 -2.33 -5.05
CA GLU A 73 9.78 -1.95 -4.36
C GLU A 73 9.87 -2.64 -3.00
N ARG A 74 10.64 -3.72 -2.93
CA ARG A 74 10.90 -4.49 -1.70
C ARG A 74 11.42 -3.63 -0.54
N THR A 75 12.15 -2.58 -0.86
CA THR A 75 12.77 -1.68 0.12
C THR A 75 11.91 -0.48 0.49
N ALA A 76 10.65 -0.40 0.04
CA ALA A 76 9.81 0.79 0.26
C ALA A 76 9.64 1.16 1.76
N LEU A 77 9.71 0.17 2.66
CA LEU A 77 9.64 0.36 4.11
C LEU A 77 11.01 0.43 4.80
N HIS A 78 12.11 0.34 4.05
CA HIS A 78 13.43 0.50 4.62
C HIS A 78 13.62 1.98 4.95
N ALA A 79 13.88 2.28 6.23
CA ALA A 79 14.19 3.64 6.63
C ALA A 79 15.34 4.18 5.77
N LYS A 80 15.15 5.36 5.17
CA LYS A 80 16.21 6.12 4.49
C LYS A 80 17.18 6.69 5.52
N ASN A 81 17.82 5.83 6.31
CA ASN A 81 18.80 6.24 7.30
C ASN A 81 20.20 6.15 6.69
N HIS A 82 20.63 7.23 6.03
CA HIS A 82 22.03 7.67 6.08
C HIS A 82 22.19 9.11 5.53
N GLN A 83 21.91 10.11 6.36
CA GLN A 83 22.77 11.30 6.40
C GLN A 83 23.41 11.31 7.79
N ARG A 84 24.66 10.83 7.85
CA ARG A 84 25.55 11.10 8.97
C ARG A 84 25.81 12.61 8.98
N GLY A 85 25.39 13.28 10.04
CA GLY A 85 25.91 14.57 10.48
C GLY A 85 26.53 14.37 11.86
#